data_AF-A0A1L9PZC8-F1
#
_entry.id   AF-A0A1L9PZC8-F1
#
_cell.length_a   1.000
_cell.length_b   1.000
_cell.length_c   1.000
_cell.angle_alpha   90.00
_cell.angle_beta   90.00
_cell.angle_gamma   90.00
#
_symmetry.space_group_name_H-M   'P 1'
#
loop_
_entity.id
_entity.type
_entity.pdbx_description
1 polymer ?
#
loop_
_entity_poly.entity_id
_entity_poly.type
_entity_poly.pdbx_seq_one_letter_code
_entity_poly.pdbx_strand_id
1 'polypeptide(L)' 'MNGCSGAELKGVCTEAGMYALRERRVHVTQEDFDLATAKILNKHDDKEVAVSKLFK' A
#
# COMPACT_ATOMS: atom_id res chain seq x y z
N MET A 1 -1.18 -18.49 -10.37
CA MET A 1 -0.57 -17.18 -10.08
C MET A 1 -1.18 -16.18 -11.05
N ASN A 2 -2.19 -15.42 -10.61
CA ASN A 2 -2.63 -14.27 -11.37
C ASN A 2 -1.52 -13.24 -11.25
N GLY A 3 -0.83 -12.96 -12.35
CA GLY A 3 0.24 -11.95 -12.38
C GLY A 3 -0.33 -10.56 -12.09
N CYS A 4 0.52 -9.69 -11.57
CA CYS A 4 0.24 -8.26 -11.45
C CYS A 4 0.39 -7.60 -12.83
N SER A 5 -0.59 -6.80 -13.24
CA SER A 5 -0.53 -5.99 -14.45
C SER A 5 0.34 -4.74 -14.23
N GLY A 6 0.85 -4.15 -15.33
CA GLY A 6 1.58 -2.88 -15.25
C GLY A 6 0.74 -1.73 -14.68
N ALA A 7 -0.58 -1.77 -14.84
CA ALA A 7 -1.50 -0.80 -14.28
C ALA A 7 -1.58 -0.89 -12.75
N GLU A 8 -1.63 -2.11 -12.22
CA GLU A 8 -1.61 -2.35 -10.77
C GLU A 8 -0.27 -1.95 -10.15
N LEU A 9 0.86 -2.25 -10.81
CA LEU A 9 2.18 -1.81 -10.35
C LEU A 9 2.27 -0.27 -10.27
N LYS A 10 1.76 0.44 -11.28
CA LYS A 10 1.68 1.90 -11.25
C LYS A 10 0.80 2.39 -10.10
N GLY A 11 -0.32 1.72 -9.84
CA GLY A 11 -1.22 2.00 -8.73
C GLY A 11 -0.50 1.88 -7.38
N VAL A 12 0.24 0.78 -7.17
CA VAL A 12 1.01 0.54 -5.94
C VAL A 12 2.04 1.64 -5.70
N CYS A 13 2.87 1.99 -6.70
CA CYS A 13 3.88 3.03 -6.54
C CYS A 13 3.26 4.42 -6.28
N THR A 14 2.10 4.71 -6.89
CA THR A 14 1.39 5.97 -6.69
C THR A 14 0.85 6.06 -5.26
N GLU A 15 0.23 4.99 -4.75
CA GLU A 15 -0.31 4.96 -3.39
C GLU A 15 0.79 4.97 -2.32
N ALA A 16 1.90 4.26 -2.54
CA ALA A 16 3.05 4.28 -1.62
C ALA A 16 3.63 5.70 -1.48
N GLY A 17 3.80 6.41 -2.59
CA GLY A 17 4.20 7.82 -2.57
C GLY A 17 3.20 8.72 -1.86
N MET A 18 1.90 8.46 -2.00
CA MET A 18 0.86 9.21 -1.29
C MET A 18 0.85 8.95 0.22
N TYR A 19 1.13 7.72 0.67
CA TYR A 19 1.29 7.43 2.11
C TYR A 19 2.46 8.23 2.70
N ALA A 20 3.63 8.19 2.07
CA ALA A 20 4.77 9.00 2.48
C ALA A 20 4.45 10.51 2.49
N LEU A 21 3.78 11.01 1.47
CA LEU A 21 3.43 12.43 1.36
C LEU A 21 2.46 12.89 2.48
N ARG A 22 1.47 12.07 2.83
CA ARG A 22 0.52 12.39 3.93
C ARG A 22 1.22 12.54 5.27
N GLU A 23 2.28 11.77 5.49
CA GLU A 23 3.12 11.87 6.70
C GLU A 23 4.26 12.89 6.56
N ARG A 24 4.26 13.70 5.50
CA ARG A 24 5.30 14.72 5.21
C ARG A 24 6.71 14.13 5.06
N ARG A 25 6.81 12.87 4.64
CA ARG A 25 8.07 12.21 4.31
C ARG A 25 8.43 12.47 2.83
N VAL A 26 9.73 12.59 2.55
CA VAL A 26 10.27 12.76 1.18
C VAL A 26 10.86 11.47 0.62
N HIS A 27 10.88 10.41 1.43
CA HIS A 27 11.31 9.07 1.04
C HIS A 27 10.20 8.07 1.40
N VAL A 28 9.99 7.12 0.49
CA VAL A 28 9.06 6.00 0.68
C VAL A 28 9.75 4.93 1.53
N THR A 29 9.01 4.28 2.41
CA THR A 29 9.48 3.14 3.22
C THR A 29 8.80 1.85 2.78
N GLN A 30 9.28 0.71 3.28
CA GLN A 30 8.67 -0.59 2.99
C GLN A 30 7.20 -0.66 3.45
N GLU A 31 6.88 -0.07 4.60
CA GLU A 31 5.52 -0.06 5.13
C GLU A 31 4.51 0.64 4.20
N ASP A 32 4.94 1.67 3.46
CA ASP A 32 4.09 2.34 2.47
C ASP A 32 3.75 1.40 1.31
N PHE A 33 4.71 0.58 0.88
CA PHE A 33 4.50 -0.42 -0.17
C PHE A 33 3.61 -1.55 0.32
N ASP A 34 3.76 -2.00 1.56
CA ASP A 34 2.89 -3.04 2.13
C ASP A 34 1.42 -2.55 2.18
N LEU A 35 1.21 -1.31 2.63
CA LEU A 35 -0.12 -0.67 2.65
C LEU A 35 -0.69 -0.48 1.24
N ALA A 36 0.12 0.04 0.31
CA ALA A 36 -0.29 0.28 -1.07
C ALA A 36 -0.62 -1.03 -1.81
N THR A 37 0.16 -2.08 -1.57
CA THR A 37 -0.05 -3.41 -2.15
C THR A 37 -1.34 -4.03 -1.63
N ALA A 38 -1.58 -3.97 -0.31
CA ALA A 38 -2.83 -4.43 0.29
C ALA A 38 -4.05 -3.69 -0.30
N LYS A 39 -3.94 -2.36 -0.47
CA LYS A 39 -4.99 -1.52 -1.05
C LYS A 39 -5.28 -1.84 -2.53
N ILE A 40 -4.25 -1.91 -3.37
CA ILE A 40 -4.40 -1.97 -4.84
C ILE A 40 -4.63 -3.40 -5.33
N LEU A 41 -3.90 -4.38 -4.78
CA LEU A 41 -4.01 -5.77 -5.24
C LEU A 41 -5.18 -6.52 -4.58
N ASN A 42 -5.91 -5.85 -3.68
CA ASN A 42 -7.12 -6.37 -3.05
C ASN A 42 -6.94 -7.80 -2.52
N LYS A 43 -5.75 -8.07 -1.94
CA LYS A 43 -5.48 -9.34 -1.27
C LYS A 43 -6.37 -9.39 -0.04
N HIS A 44 -7.42 -10.18 -0.14
CA HIS A 44 -8.50 -10.29 0.82
C HIS A 44 -8.06 -10.74 2.24
N ASP A 45 -6.78 -11.10 2.42
CA ASP A 45 -6.17 -11.56 3.67
C ASP A 45 -5.73 -10.43 4.64
N ASP A 46 -5.61 -9.17 4.20
CA ASP A 46 -4.95 -8.11 5.01
C ASP A 46 -5.91 -7.16 5.75
N LYS A 47 -7.20 -7.52 5.92
CA LYS A 47 -8.13 -6.70 6.73
C LYS A 47 -7.65 -6.53 8.18
N GLU A 48 -6.91 -7.50 8.72
CA GLU A 48 -6.31 -7.45 10.05
C GLU A 48 -5.29 -6.30 10.21
N VAL A 49 -4.46 -6.05 9.19
CA VAL A 49 -3.39 -5.04 9.27
C VAL A 49 -3.98 -3.63 9.30
N ALA A 50 -4.97 -3.34 8.44
CA ALA A 50 -5.66 -2.04 8.42
C ALA A 50 -6.39 -1.74 9.74
N VAL A 51 -7.03 -2.77 10.33
CA VAL A 51 -7.70 -2.66 11.63
C VAL A 51 -6.67 -2.36 12.73
N SER A 52 -5.55 -3.07 12.75
CA SER A 52 -4.51 -2.87 13.78
C SER A 52 -3.88 -1.47 13.78
N LYS A 53 -3.77 -0.81 12.61
CA LYS A 53 -3.28 0.58 12.51
C LYS A 53 -4.33 1.63 12.85
N LEU A 54 -5.63 1.30 12.76
CA LEU A 54 -6.72 2.22 13.12
C LEU A 54 -6.86 2.39 14.65
N PHE A 55 -6.52 1.34 15.40
CA PHE A 55 -6.65 1.29 16.86
C PHE A 55 -5.33 1.48 17.61
N LYS A 56 -4.31 2.04 16.94
CA LYS A 56 -3.00 2.34 17.52
C LYS A 56 -2.70 3.83 17.49
#